data_AF-A0A382V8R1-F1
#
_entry.id   AF-A0A382V8R1-F1
#
_cell.length_a   1.000
_cell.length_b   1.000
_cell.length_c   1.000
_cell.angle_alpha   90.00
_cell.angle_beta   90.00
_cell.angle_gamma   90.00
#
_symmetry.space_group_name_H-M   'P 1'
#
loop_
_entity.id
_entity.type
_entity.pdbx_description
1 polymer ?
#
loop_
_entity_poly.entity_id
_entity_poly.type
_entity_poly.pdbx_seq_one_letter_code
_entity_poly.pdbx_strand_id
1 'polypeptide(L)'
;VSALKGSIRGDHAHKKCSQFMVCVSGAIEVICDNGIEETTYLLDSPSAGLNVEPGVWAKEKYLTENAVLMVLCDRHYEKEDYIHSYNEFKTYTKIKMEKE
;
A
#
# COMPACT_ATOMS: atom_id res chain seq x y z
N VAL A 1 -3.13 -4.01 11.70
CA VAL A 1 -3.95 -2.80 11.50
C VAL A 1 -5.40 -3.24 11.30
N SER A 2 -6.36 -2.63 11.98
CA SER A 2 -7.80 -2.88 11.78
C SER A 2 -8.52 -1.54 11.58
N ALA A 3 -9.70 -1.58 10.95
CA ALA A 3 -10.57 -0.42 10.75
C ALA A 3 -12.01 -0.89 10.54
N LEU A 4 -12.96 0.04 10.66
CA LEU A 4 -14.39 -0.24 10.38
C LEU A 4 -14.59 -0.55 8.90
N LYS A 5 -15.63 -1.33 8.59
CA LYS A 5 -16.01 -1.59 7.19
C LYS A 5 -16.23 -0.26 6.44
N GLY A 6 -15.69 -0.20 5.22
CA GLY A 6 -15.76 0.98 4.36
C GLY A 6 -14.68 2.02 4.64
N SER A 7 -13.86 1.85 5.70
CA SER A 7 -12.72 2.72 5.95
C SER A 7 -11.67 2.56 4.86
N ILE A 8 -11.04 3.68 4.49
CA ILE A 8 -9.86 3.72 3.62
C ILE A 8 -8.67 4.13 4.48
N ARG A 9 -7.57 3.39 4.38
CA ARG A 9 -6.28 3.70 4.99
C ARG A 9 -5.19 3.71 3.91
N GLY A 10 -3.95 3.99 4.33
CA GLY A 10 -2.82 4.10 3.43
C GLY A 10 -2.77 5.51 2.87
N ASP A 11 -2.98 5.62 1.56
CA ASP A 11 -3.00 6.87 0.80
C ASP A 11 -1.65 7.59 0.82
N HIS A 12 -0.60 6.82 0.56
CA HIS A 12 0.77 7.29 0.41
C HIS A 12 1.60 6.29 -0.39
N ALA A 13 2.79 6.72 -0.79
CA ALA A 13 3.84 5.84 -1.26
C ALA A 13 5.06 5.92 -0.33
N HIS A 14 5.93 4.91 -0.43
CA HIS A 14 7.23 4.88 0.22
C HIS A 14 8.35 5.07 -0.81
N LYS A 15 9.40 5.83 -0.48
CA LYS A 15 10.57 6.02 -1.37
C LYS A 15 11.50 4.81 -1.34
N LYS A 16 11.60 4.12 -0.20
CA LYS A 16 12.56 3.03 0.05
C LYS A 16 11.96 1.82 0.76
N CYS A 17 10.95 1.99 1.61
CA CYS A 17 10.35 0.87 2.34
C CYS A 17 9.55 -0.04 1.40
N SER A 18 9.82 -1.33 1.47
CA SER A 18 9.01 -2.38 0.86
C SER A 18 8.04 -2.92 1.91
N GLN A 19 6.81 -3.20 1.51
CA GLN A 19 5.77 -3.69 2.43
C GLN A 19 5.22 -5.04 1.96
N PHE A 20 5.16 -6.00 2.87
CA PHE A 20 4.47 -7.27 2.64
C PHE A 20 3.17 -7.31 3.44
N MET A 21 2.04 -7.30 2.74
CA MET A 21 0.71 -7.17 3.31
C MET A 21 -0.03 -8.51 3.29
N VAL A 22 -0.60 -8.92 4.44
CA VAL A 22 -1.40 -10.14 4.57
C VAL A 22 -2.68 -9.81 5.32
N CYS A 23 -3.84 -10.14 4.74
CA CYS A 23 -5.11 -10.07 5.46
C CYS A 23 -5.26 -11.32 6.33
N VAL A 24 -5.09 -11.17 7.65
CA VAL A 24 -5.11 -12.30 8.59
C VAL A 24 -6.51 -12.65 9.08
N SER A 25 -7.48 -11.76 8.85
CA SER A 25 -8.91 -11.94 9.14
C SER A 25 -9.72 -10.97 8.29
N GLY A 26 -10.88 -11.40 7.80
CA GLY A 26 -11.78 -10.57 7.00
C GLY A 26 -11.32 -10.41 5.55
N ALA A 27 -11.74 -9.33 4.90
CA ALA A 27 -11.35 -9.02 3.53
C ALA A 27 -10.98 -7.54 3.35
N ILE A 28 -9.94 -7.29 2.56
CA ILE A 28 -9.39 -5.96 2.28
C ILE A 28 -9.05 -5.88 0.79
N GLU A 29 -9.45 -4.80 0.13
CA GLU A 29 -8.93 -4.43 -1.20
C GLU A 29 -7.70 -3.53 -1.01
N VAL A 30 -6.59 -3.88 -1.66
CA VAL A 30 -5.40 -3.03 -1.73
C VAL A 30 -5.29 -2.49 -3.16
N ILE A 31 -5.43 -1.17 -3.28
CA ILE A 31 -5.30 -0.45 -4.54
C ILE A 31 -3.87 0.05 -4.63
N CYS A 32 -3.15 -0.36 -5.68
CA CYS A 32 -1.76 -0.03 -5.93
C CYS A 32 -1.63 0.75 -7.25
N ASP A 33 -1.04 1.94 -7.19
CA ASP A 33 -0.71 2.76 -8.36
C ASP A 33 0.82 2.87 -8.48
N ASN A 34 1.37 2.47 -9.62
CA ASN A 34 2.82 2.50 -9.89
C ASN A 34 3.29 3.79 -10.58
N GLY A 35 2.40 4.77 -10.74
CA GLY A 35 2.61 6.01 -11.46
C GLY A 35 2.18 5.95 -12.94
N ILE A 36 1.83 4.77 -13.47
CA ILE A 36 1.35 4.58 -14.85
C ILE A 36 -0.07 4.04 -14.82
N GLU A 37 -0.29 2.98 -14.06
CA GLU A 37 -1.56 2.28 -13.96
C GLU A 37 -1.89 1.94 -12.50
N GLU A 38 -3.19 1.78 -12.26
CA GLU A 38 -3.73 1.37 -10.97
C GLU A 38 -4.22 -0.08 -11.08
N THR A 39 -3.84 -0.91 -10.11
CA THR A 39 -4.31 -2.30 -9.99
C THR A 39 -4.89 -2.52 -8.60
N THR A 40 -6.03 -3.19 -8.52
CA THR A 40 -6.67 -3.56 -7.24
C THR A 40 -6.49 -5.05 -6.97
N TYR A 41 -6.02 -5.38 -5.78
CA TYR A 41 -5.83 -6.74 -5.29
C TYR A 41 -6.77 -7.02 -4.12
N LEU A 42 -7.45 -8.16 -4.13
CA LEU A 42 -8.24 -8.64 -2.99
C LEU A 42 -7.37 -9.52 -2.08
N LEU A 43 -7.32 -9.17 -0.80
CA LEU A 43 -6.74 -9.98 0.26
C LEU A 43 -7.86 -10.44 1.21
N ASP A 44 -8.29 -11.70 1.06
CA ASP A 44 -9.37 -12.33 1.83
C ASP A 44 -8.98 -13.67 2.47
N SER A 45 -7.69 -14.04 2.37
CA SER A 45 -7.13 -15.26 2.96
C SER A 45 -5.73 -15.00 3.54
N PRO A 46 -5.41 -15.57 4.73
CA PRO A 46 -4.08 -15.46 5.31
C PRO A 46 -3.00 -16.25 4.54
N SER A 47 -3.39 -17.10 3.58
CA SER A 47 -2.47 -17.89 2.76
C SER A 47 -1.87 -17.12 1.58
N ALA A 48 -2.34 -15.89 1.33
CA ALA A 48 -1.85 -15.03 0.28
C ALA A 48 -1.33 -13.73 0.88
N GLY A 49 -0.27 -13.18 0.28
CA GLY A 49 0.27 -11.88 0.63
C GLY A 49 0.58 -11.07 -0.61
N LEU A 50 0.51 -9.75 -0.46
CA LEU A 50 0.85 -8.78 -1.49
C LEU A 50 2.16 -8.11 -1.11
N ASN A 51 3.14 -8.18 -2.01
CA ASN A 51 4.37 -7.41 -1.90
C ASN A 51 4.18 -6.07 -2.63
N VAL A 52 4.33 -4.97 -1.89
CA VAL A 52 4.24 -3.59 -2.39
C VAL A 52 5.65 -3.01 -2.36
N GLU A 53 6.22 -2.84 -3.56
CA GLU A 53 7.58 -2.33 -3.75
C GLU A 53 7.68 -0.81 -3.51
N PRO A 54 8.88 -0.28 -3.21
CA PRO A 54 9.09 1.15 -3.08
C PRO A 54 8.73 1.91 -4.36
N GLY A 55 8.03 3.03 -4.19
CA GLY A 55 7.54 3.86 -5.28
C GLY A 55 6.18 3.43 -5.82
N VAL A 56 5.43 2.60 -5.09
CA VAL A 56 4.00 2.32 -5.34
C VAL A 56 3.15 3.10 -4.34
N TRP A 57 2.11 3.78 -4.83
CA TRP A 57 1.08 4.40 -4.01
C TRP A 57 0.05 3.35 -3.61
N ALA A 58 -0.13 3.14 -2.31
CA ALA A 58 -1.05 2.13 -1.78
C ALA A 58 -2.23 2.76 -1.03
N LYS A 59 -3.43 2.20 -1.24
CA LYS A 59 -4.64 2.49 -0.44
C LYS A 59 -5.26 1.16 -0.03
N GLU A 60 -5.67 1.04 1.22
CA GLU A 60 -6.33 -0.17 1.72
C GLU A 60 -7.78 0.13 2.10
N LYS A 61 -8.72 -0.58 1.46
CA LYS A 61 -10.15 -0.47 1.69
C LYS A 61 -10.66 -1.70 2.44
N TYR A 62 -11.18 -1.46 3.65
CA TYR A 62 -11.61 -2.53 4.56
C TYR A 62 -13.03 -2.98 4.20
N LEU A 63 -13.20 -4.23 3.74
CA LEU A 63 -14.48 -4.72 3.20
C LEU A 63 -15.38 -5.38 4.25
N THR A 64 -14.82 -5.83 5.38
CA THR A 64 -15.54 -6.47 6.48
C THR A 64 -15.22 -5.82 7.84
N GLU A 65 -16.13 -5.94 8.81
CA GLU A 65 -15.96 -5.31 10.14
C GLU A 65 -14.83 -5.92 10.97
N ASN A 66 -14.52 -7.19 10.74
CA ASN A 66 -13.47 -7.94 11.43
C ASN A 66 -12.14 -7.97 10.64
N ALA A 67 -11.96 -7.06 9.69
CA ALA A 67 -10.79 -7.02 8.83
C ALA A 67 -9.52 -6.62 9.61
N VAL A 68 -8.49 -7.46 9.51
CA VAL A 68 -7.18 -7.23 10.13
C VAL A 68 -6.07 -7.41 9.09
N LEU A 69 -5.37 -6.33 8.78
CA LEU A 69 -4.20 -6.31 7.91
C LEU A 69 -2.92 -6.42 8.74
N MET A 70 -2.11 -7.44 8.49
CA MET A 70 -0.72 -7.49 8.93
C MET A 70 0.16 -6.87 7.84
N VAL A 71 1.09 -5.99 8.23
CA VAL A 71 2.05 -5.38 7.32
C VAL A 71 3.44 -5.60 7.90
N LEU A 72 4.31 -6.26 7.14
CA LEU A 72 5.72 -6.42 7.43
C LEU A 72 6.51 -5.43 6.59
N CYS A 73 7.43 -4.71 7.21
CA CYS A 73 8.31 -3.76 6.53
C CYS A 73 9.75 -4.27 6.60
N ASP A 74 10.51 -4.08 5.53
CA ASP A 74 11.93 -4.42 5.45
C ASP A 74 12.84 -3.38 6.13
N ARG A 75 12.26 -2.28 6.63
CA ARG A 75 12.97 -1.14 7.23
C ARG A 75 12.22 -0.60 8.45
N HIS A 76 12.96 0.10 9.31
CA HIS A 76 12.36 0.85 10.42
C HIS A 76 11.57 2.06 9.91
N TYR A 77 10.66 2.55 10.75
CA TYR A 77 9.89 3.76 10.46
C TYR A 77 10.81 4.97 10.29
N GLU A 78 10.68 5.66 9.15
CA GLU A 78 11.36 6.90 8.80
C GLU A 78 10.31 7.85 8.20
N LYS A 79 10.07 9.01 8.81
CA LYS A 79 9.03 9.94 8.36
C LYS A 79 9.30 10.47 6.95
N GLU A 80 10.56 10.67 6.63
CA GLU A 80 11.04 11.25 5.36
C GLU A 80 10.86 10.29 4.17
N ASP A 81 10.61 9.01 4.44
CA ASP A 81 10.39 7.98 3.43
C ASP A 81 8.99 8.07 2.80
N TYR A 82 8.05 8.72 3.48
CA TYR A 82 6.68 8.85 3.01
C TYR A 82 6.54 9.91 1.91
N ILE A 83 5.66 9.63 0.95
CA ILE A 83 5.11 10.58 -0.02
C ILE A 83 3.60 10.64 0.20
N HIS A 84 3.12 11.70 0.84
CA HIS A 84 1.70 11.86 1.21
C HIS A 84 0.88 12.65 0.18
N SER A 85 1.53 13.30 -0.78
CA SER A 85 0.86 14.04 -1.85
C SER A 85 0.86 13.23 -3.13
N TYR A 86 -0.32 12.97 -3.69
CA TYR A 86 -0.42 12.23 -4.95
C TYR A 86 0.28 12.96 -6.10
N ASN A 87 0.25 14.30 -6.12
CA ASN A 87 0.99 15.08 -7.12
C ASN A 87 2.52 14.97 -6.95
N GLU A 88 3.00 14.90 -5.71
CA GLU A 88 4.42 14.65 -5.42
C GLU A 88 4.80 13.23 -5.88
N PHE A 89 3.94 12.25 -5.61
CA PHE A 89 4.11 10.87 -6.08
C PHE A 89 4.20 10.76 -7.61
N LYS A 90 3.33 11.44 -8.37
CA LYS A 90 3.39 11.47 -9.84
C LYS A 90 4.68 12.12 -10.36
N THR A 91 5.17 13.14 -9.67
CA THR A 91 6.45 13.77 -10.01
C THR A 91 7.62 12.83 -9.70
N TYR A 92 7.59 12.18 -8.54
CA TYR A 92 8.60 11.22 -8.10
C TYR A 92 8.72 10.02 -9.04
N THR A 93 7.60 9.40 -9.40
CA THR A 93 7.57 8.24 -10.31
C THR A 93 8.10 8.58 -11.69
N LYS A 94 7.74 9.75 -12.25
CA LYS A 94 8.30 10.23 -13.51
C LYS A 94 9.83 10.38 -13.46
N ILE A 95 10.37 11.02 -12.42
CA ILE A 95 11.82 11.19 -12.25
C ILE A 95 12.52 9.84 -12.07
N LYS A 96 11.89 8.88 -11.39
CA LYS A 96 12.43 7.53 -11.19
C LYS A 96 12.55 6.79 -12.54
N MET A 97 11.50 6.82 -13.36
CA MET A 97 11.48 6.19 -14.69
C MET A 97 12.48 6.82 -15.67
N GLU A 98 12.78 8.11 -15.55
CA GLU A 98 13.80 8.78 -16.37
C GLU A 98 15.25 8.41 -16.00
N LYS A 99 15.46 7.75 -14.84
CA LYS A 99 16.78 7.37 -14.32
C LYS A 99 17.10 5.87 -14.45
N GLU A 100 16.10 5.06 -14.76
CA GLU A 100 16.22 3.62 -15.05
C GLU A 100 16.46 3.40 -16.55
#